data_AF-A0A948RIG9-F1
#
_entry.id   AF-A0A948RIG9-F1
#
_cell.length_a   1.000
_cell.length_b   1.000
_cell.length_c   1.000
_cell.angle_alpha   90.00
_cell.angle_beta   90.00
_cell.angle_gamma   90.00
#
_symmetry.space_group_name_H-M   'P 1'
#
loop_
_entity.id
_entity.type
_entity.pdbx_description
1 polymer ?
#
loop_
_entity_poly.entity_id
_entity_poly.type
_entity_poly.pdbx_seq_one_letter_code
_entity_poly.pdbx_strand_id
1 'polypeptide(L)' 'MAETVTDPVRIADFLEVRLQRHPRMIGLLMEKIHKLPRRPSREQLEALAASEAMVVITPTENL' A
#
# COMPACT_ATOMS: atom_id res chain seq x y z
N MET A 1 -13.75 9.36 -10.88
CA MET A 1 -14.13 9.74 -9.51
C MET A 1 -13.00 9.38 -8.56
N ALA A 2 -12.90 10.04 -7.40
CA ALA A 2 -11.88 9.77 -6.40
C ALA A 2 -12.54 9.29 -5.08
N GLU A 3 -11.99 8.22 -4.48
CA GLU A 3 -12.40 7.67 -3.18
C GLU A 3 -11.21 7.70 -2.22
N THR A 4 -11.40 8.25 -1.02
CA THR A 4 -10.40 8.14 0.06
C THR A 4 -10.64 6.87 0.85
N VAL A 5 -9.59 6.04 0.98
CA VAL A 5 -9.58 4.80 1.75
C VAL A 5 -8.66 4.99 2.95
N THR A 6 -9.21 4.78 4.15
CA THR A 6 -8.49 4.78 5.44
C THR A 6 -8.58 3.44 6.17
N ASP A 7 -9.25 2.45 5.58
CA ASP A 7 -9.29 1.09 6.11
C ASP A 7 -7.90 0.45 6.00
N PRO A 8 -7.24 0.13 7.14
CA PRO A 8 -5.88 -0.40 7.12
C PRO A 8 -5.77 -1.74 6.38
N VAL A 9 -6.83 -2.55 6.40
CA VAL A 9 -6.86 -3.86 5.73
C VAL A 9 -6.81 -3.67 4.21
N ARG A 10 -7.63 -2.77 3.66
CA ARG A 10 -7.64 -2.46 2.22
C ARG A 10 -6.33 -1.85 1.74
N ILE A 11 -5.71 -1.01 2.57
CA ILE A 11 -4.39 -0.42 2.25
C ILE A 11 -3.30 -1.50 2.29
N ALA A 12 -3.31 -2.39 3.30
CA ALA A 12 -2.38 -3.50 3.40
C ALA A 12 -2.50 -4.46 2.20
N ASP A 13 -3.71 -4.79 1.78
CA ASP A 13 -3.96 -5.60 0.57
C ASP A 13 -3.31 -4.97 -0.67
N PHE A 14 -3.45 -3.65 -0.83
CA PHE A 14 -2.83 -2.92 -1.93
C PHE A 14 -1.30 -2.95 -1.86
N LEU A 15 -0.72 -2.73 -0.68
CA LEU A 15 0.74 -2.77 -0.48
C LEU A 15 1.29 -4.18 -0.76
N GLU A 16 0.57 -5.22 -0.33
CA GLU A 16 0.93 -6.61 -0.59
C GLU A 16 0.97 -6.92 -2.10
N VAL A 17 -0.06 -6.52 -2.85
CA VAL A 17 -0.08 -6.67 -4.32
C VAL A 17 1.08 -5.90 -4.96
N ARG A 18 1.40 -4.69 -4.49
CA ARG A 18 2.54 -3.91 -5.01
C ARG A 18 3.88 -4.57 -4.71
N LEU A 19 4.05 -5.14 -3.52
CA LEU A 19 5.24 -5.90 -3.14
C LEU A 19 5.40 -7.14 -4.02
N GLN A 20 4.32 -7.86 -4.31
CA GLN A 20 4.36 -9.03 -5.20
C GLN A 20 4.78 -8.65 -6.62
N ARG A 21 4.22 -7.55 -7.17
CA ARG A 21 4.51 -7.09 -8.54
C ARG A 21 5.88 -6.41 -8.68
N HIS A 22 6.34 -5.70 -7.66
CA HIS A 22 7.58 -4.91 -7.69
C HIS A 22 8.46 -5.13 -6.43
N PRO A 23 8.90 -6.37 -6.18
CA PRO A 23 9.51 -6.75 -4.90
C PRO A 23 10.82 -6.01 -4.59
N ARG A 24 11.61 -5.66 -5.61
CA ARG A 24 12.88 -4.96 -5.41
C ARG A 24 12.66 -3.49 -5.03
N MET A 25 11.85 -2.78 -5.81
CA MET A 25 11.60 -1.35 -5.60
C MET A 25 10.78 -1.11 -4.34
N ILE A 26 9.64 -1.80 -4.20
CA ILE A 26 8.76 -1.61 -3.04
C ILE A 26 9.43 -2.14 -1.77
N GLY A 27 10.12 -3.29 -1.83
CA GLY A 27 10.88 -3.80 -0.69
C GLY A 27 11.97 -2.83 -0.22
N LEU A 28 12.61 -2.09 -1.14
CA LEU A 28 13.57 -1.05 -0.76
C LEU A 28 12.89 0.16 -0.09
N LEU A 29 11.70 0.57 -0.55
CA LEU A 29 10.93 1.64 0.09
C LEU A 29 10.50 1.23 1.51
N MET A 30 10.04 -0.01 1.68
CA MET A 30 9.71 -0.57 3.00
C MET A 30 10.90 -0.46 3.97
N GLU A 31 12.10 -0.86 3.52
CA GLU A 31 13.33 -0.79 4.32
C GLU A 31 13.78 0.64 4.62
N LYS A 32 13.82 1.51 3.61
CA LYS A 32 14.47 2.82 3.75
C LYS A 32 13.56 3.87 4.35
N ILE A 33 12.28 3.87 4.00
CA ILE A 33 11.30 4.87 4.42
C ILE A 33 10.56 4.38 5.66
N HIS A 34 9.93 3.21 5.58
CA HIS A 34 9.03 2.71 6.63
C HIS A 34 9.74 1.88 7.72
N LYS A 35 11.06 1.66 7.59
CA LYS A 35 11.88 0.89 8.54
C LYS A 35 11.36 -0.54 8.78
N LEU A 36 10.74 -1.12 7.76
CA LEU A 36 10.26 -2.50 7.75
C LEU A 36 11.25 -3.43 7.02
N PRO A 37 11.18 -4.75 7.22
CA PRO A 37 11.91 -5.69 6.37
C PRO A 37 11.55 -5.50 4.89
N ARG A 38 12.44 -5.88 3.97
CA ARG A 38 12.14 -5.85 2.52
C ARG A 38 10.97 -6.74 2.10
N ARG A 39 10.64 -7.72 2.93
CA ARG A 39 9.47 -8.61 2.84
C ARG A 39 8.74 -8.52 4.18
N PRO A 40 7.97 -7.46 4.42
CA PRO A 40 7.23 -7.32 5.67
C PRO A 40 6.14 -8.40 5.77
N SER A 41 5.79 -8.78 7.00
CA SER A 41 4.64 -9.66 7.25
C SER A 41 3.33 -8.91 7.01
N ARG A 42 2.21 -9.65 6.98
CA ARG A 42 0.88 -9.07 6.86
C ARG A 42 0.59 -8.08 7.99
N GLU A 43 0.89 -8.44 9.22
CA GLU A 43 0.67 -7.61 10.41
C GLU A 43 1.50 -6.32 10.35
N GLN A 44 2.72 -6.39 9.80
CA GLN A 44 3.56 -5.20 9.60
C GLN A 44 2.99 -4.25 8.54
N LEU A 45 2.38 -4.79 7.48
CA LEU A 45 1.69 -3.99 6.48
C LEU A 45 0.44 -3.32 7.05
N GLU A 46 -0.35 -4.03 7.86
CA GLU A 46 -1.52 -3.46 8.53
C GLU A 46 -1.13 -2.40 9.57
N ALA A 47 -0.05 -2.61 10.32
CA ALA A 47 0.45 -1.63 11.27
C ALA A 47 0.93 -0.34 10.57
N LEU A 48 1.61 -0.46 9.43
CA LEU A 48 1.97 0.71 8.61
C LEU A 48 0.70 1.40 8.07
N ALA A 49 -0.23 0.61 7.53
CA ALA A 49 -1.45 1.11 6.93
C ALA A 49 -2.36 1.86 7.92
N ALA A 50 -2.31 1.54 9.21
CA ALA A 50 -3.08 2.21 10.25
C ALA A 50 -2.78 3.72 10.40
N SER A 51 -1.63 4.18 9.88
CA SER A 51 -1.25 5.60 9.87
C SER A 51 -1.30 6.26 8.49
N GLU A 52 -1.80 5.55 7.47
CA GLU A 52 -1.75 5.98 6.07
C GLU A 52 -3.16 6.23 5.50
N ALA A 53 -3.22 6.97 4.40
CA ALA A 53 -4.43 7.12 3.60
C ALA A 53 -4.11 6.86 2.13
N MET A 54 -5.03 6.20 1.43
CA MET A 54 -4.91 5.92 0.00
C MET A 54 -6.07 6.58 -0.75
N VAL A 55 -5.80 7.21 -1.88
CA VAL A 55 -6.85 7.72 -2.77
C VAL A 55 -6.93 6.82 -4.00
N VAL A 56 -8.09 6.21 -4.22
CA VAL A 56 -8.40 5.43 -5.41
C VAL A 56 -8.98 6.38 -6.45
N ILE A 57 -8.31 6.49 -7.60
CA ILE A 57 -8.78 7.29 -8.73
C ILE A 57 -9.29 6.32 -9.79
N THR A 58 -10.59 6.39 -10.06
CA THR A 58 -11.24 5.68 -11.17
C THR A 58 -11.52 6.68 -12.28
N PRO A 59 -11.34 6.33 -13.56
CA PRO A 59 -11.82 7.17 -14.65
C PRO A 59 -13.31 7.51 -14.46
N THR A 60 -13.70 8.76 -14.69
CA THR A 60 -15.11 9.08 -14.93
C THR A 60 -15.39 8.76 -16.39
N GLU A 61 -16.40 7.94 -16.68
CA GLU A 61 -16.89 7.76 -18.05
C GLU A 61 -17.18 9.13 -18.66
N ASN A 62 -16.32 9.51 -19.59
CA ASN A 62 -16.45 10.57 -20.60
C ASN A 62 -15.21 10.41 -21.50
N LEU A 63 -15.24 9.36 -22.32
CA LEU A 63 -14.50 9.26 -23.58
C LEU A 63 -15.53 9.24 -24.71
#